data_AF-A0A534ADL7-F1
#
_entry.id   AF-A0A534ADL7-F1
#
_cell.length_a   1.000
_cell.length_b   1.000
_cell.length_c   1.000
_cell.angle_alpha   90.00
_cell.angle_beta   90.00
_cell.angle_gamma   90.00
#
_symmetry.space_group_name_H-M   'P 1'
#
loop_
_entity.id
_entity.type
_entity.pdbx_description
1 polymer ?
#
loop_
_entity_poly.entity_id
_entity_poly.type
_entity_poly.pdbx_seq_one_letter_code
_entity_poly.pdbx_strand_id
1 'polypeptide(L)' 'MAVGTAPQEHQVVYTTLHFEQPWTLDNYLKVDGYKAWKKILAEKPDPASIIDELKKSALRGR' A
#
# COMPACT_ATOMS: atom_id res chain seq x y z
N MET A 1 22.86 4.93 0.74
CA MET A 1 22.42 5.60 -0.51
C MET A 1 20.98 5.16 -0.77
N ALA A 2 20.03 6.10 -0.80
CA ALA A 2 18.63 5.80 -1.11
C ALA A 2 18.49 5.21 -2.52
N VAL A 3 17.49 4.35 -2.72
CA VAL A 3 17.31 3.57 -3.96
C VAL A 3 16.40 4.30 -4.97
N GLY A 4 15.73 5.38 -4.55
CA GLY A 4 14.87 6.19 -5.40
C GLY A 4 14.61 7.60 -4.87
N THR A 5 13.80 8.36 -5.62
CA THR A 5 13.41 9.74 -5.31
C THR A 5 12.34 9.82 -4.22
N ALA A 6 12.17 11.01 -3.63
CA ALA A 6 11.08 11.27 -2.69
C ALA A 6 9.70 10.94 -3.28
N PRO A 7 8.70 10.55 -2.46
CA PRO A 7 7.37 10.19 -2.93
C PRO A 7 6.70 11.36 -3.67
N GLN A 8 6.10 11.06 -4.82
CA GLN A 8 5.33 12.03 -5.61
C GLN A 8 3.83 11.81 -5.41
N GLU A 9 3.05 12.87 -5.66
CA GLU A 9 1.60 12.79 -5.63
C GLU A 9 1.10 11.73 -6.64
N HIS A 10 0.14 10.91 -6.23
CA HIS A 10 -0.38 9.75 -6.98
C HIS A 10 0.59 8.58 -7.21
N GLN A 11 1.79 8.58 -6.63
CA GLN A 11 2.73 7.45 -6.70
C GLN A 11 2.58 6.54 -5.47
N VAL A 12 1.82 5.44 -5.62
CA VAL A 12 1.45 4.60 -4.46
C VAL A 12 2.33 3.36 -4.25
N VAL A 13 3.11 2.91 -5.25
CA VAL A 13 3.89 1.66 -5.19
C VAL A 13 5.34 1.89 -4.73
N TYR A 14 5.95 3.01 -5.10
CA TYR A 14 7.38 3.30 -4.87
C TYR A 14 7.64 4.20 -3.67
N THR A 15 6.68 4.32 -2.77
CA THR A 15 6.70 5.25 -1.64
C THR A 15 7.83 4.97 -0.65
N THR A 16 8.40 3.77 -0.61
CA THR A 16 9.50 3.43 0.32
C THR A 16 10.91 3.69 -0.25
N LEU A 17 11.08 3.89 -1.57
CA LEU A 17 12.40 3.87 -2.22
C LEU A 17 13.34 5.02 -1.79
N HIS A 18 12.77 6.09 -1.24
CA HIS A 18 13.53 7.23 -0.72
C HIS A 18 14.26 6.94 0.61
N PHE A 19 13.91 5.85 1.30
CA PHE A 19 14.64 5.41 2.49
C PHE A 19 15.95 4.73 2.09
N GLU A 20 16.93 4.73 3.00
CA GLU A 20 18.19 4.00 2.80
C GLU A 20 18.00 2.48 2.78
N GLN A 21 17.05 1.99 3.58
CA GLN A 21 16.70 0.57 3.68
C GLN A 21 15.19 0.39 3.44
N PRO A 22 14.72 0.48 2.19
CA PRO A 22 13.30 0.48 1.83
C PRO A 22 12.56 -0.84 2.16
N TRP A 23 13.29 -1.95 2.31
CA TRP A 23 12.75 -3.29 2.59
C TRP A 23 12.48 -3.56 4.08
N THR A 24 12.88 -2.65 4.97
CA THR A 24 12.68 -2.84 6.42
C THR A 24 11.21 -2.66 6.79
N LEU A 25 10.74 -3.46 7.75
CA LEU A 25 9.38 -3.36 8.27
C LEU A 25 9.11 -1.96 8.84
N ASP A 26 10.06 -1.39 9.57
CA ASP A 26 9.92 -0.07 10.18
C ASP A 26 9.64 1.01 9.13
N ASN A 27 10.36 0.98 7.99
CA ASN A 27 10.13 1.94 6.91
C ASN A 27 8.81 1.68 6.16
N TYR A 28 8.40 0.41 6.02
CA TYR A 28 7.08 0.09 5.48
C TYR A 28 5.96 0.62 6.38
N LEU A 29 6.10 0.50 7.71
CA LEU A 29 5.12 1.02 8.67
C LEU A 29 5.04 2.56 8.67
N LYS A 30 6.15 3.27 8.42
CA LYS A 30 6.15 4.74 8.30
C LYS A 30 5.29 5.27 7.15
N VAL A 31 5.12 4.48 6.08
CA VAL A 31 4.29 4.84 4.92
C VAL A 31 2.92 4.15 4.95
N ASP A 32 2.32 4.04 6.14
CA ASP A 32 1.01 3.40 6.36
C ASP A 32 0.97 1.89 6.01
N GLY A 33 2.11 1.20 6.03
CA GLY A 33 2.20 -0.24 5.79
C GLY A 33 1.26 -1.05 6.70
N TYR A 34 0.61 -2.07 6.13
CA TYR A 34 -0.41 -2.91 6.77
C TYR A 34 -1.66 -2.20 7.32
N LYS A 35 -1.80 -0.87 7.22
CA LYS A 35 -2.96 -0.15 7.75
C LYS A 35 -4.28 -0.67 7.20
N ALA A 36 -4.36 -0.85 5.87
CA ALA A 36 -5.53 -1.42 5.21
C ALA A 36 -5.78 -2.87 5.63
N TRP A 37 -4.73 -3.69 5.76
CA TRP A 37 -4.85 -5.09 6.17
C TRP A 37 -5.37 -5.22 7.61
N LYS A 38 -4.81 -4.44 8.54
CA LYS A 38 -5.29 -4.39 9.93
C LYS A 38 -6.76 -3.98 10.01
N LYS A 39 -7.19 -3.02 9.17
CA LYS A 39 -8.59 -2.62 9.07
C LYS A 39 -9.49 -3.78 8.61
N ILE A 40 -9.09 -4.50 7.56
CA ILE A 40 -9.84 -5.66 7.05
C ILE A 40 -9.96 -6.76 8.12
N LEU A 41 -8.88 -7.03 8.87
CA LEU A 41 -8.91 -8.04 9.93
C LEU A 41 -9.79 -7.65 11.13
N ALA A 42 -9.85 -6.35 11.46
CA ALA A 42 -10.66 -5.83 12.56
C ALA A 42 -12.15 -5.77 12.18
N GLU A 43 -12.47 -5.22 11.00
CA GLU A 43 -13.84 -5.02 10.54
C GLU A 43 -14.46 -6.28 9.95
N LYS A 44 -13.63 -7.21 9.45
CA LYS A 44 -14.04 -8.43 8.75
C LYS A 44 -15.18 -8.18 7.75
N PRO A 45 -15.00 -7.23 6.80
CA PRO A 45 -16.01 -6.93 5.82
C PRO A 45 -16.31 -8.17 4.97
N ASP A 46 -17.52 -8.25 4.45
CA ASP A 46 -17.91 -9.35 3.56
C ASP A 46 -16.95 -9.41 2.35
N PRO A 47 -16.39 -10.58 2.00
CA PRO A 47 -15.46 -10.69 0.88
C PRO A 47 -16.02 -10.17 -0.44
N ALA A 48 -17.33 -10.26 -0.69
CA ALA A 48 -17.93 -9.73 -1.92
C ALA A 48 -17.86 -8.19 -1.98
N SER A 49 -17.97 -7.51 -0.83
CA SER A 49 -17.80 -6.05 -0.75
C SER A 49 -16.40 -5.60 -1.17
N ILE A 50 -15.35 -6.35 -0.81
CA ILE A 50 -13.97 -6.09 -1.24
C ILE A 50 -13.84 -6.28 -2.75
N ILE A 51 -14.43 -7.36 -3.28
CA ILE A 51 -14.43 -7.65 -4.72
C ILE A 51 -15.13 -6.54 -5.50
N ASP A 52 -16.26 -6.05 -5.03
CA ASP A 52 -17.01 -4.99 -5.71
C ASP A 52 -16.25 -3.65 -5.68
N GLU A 53 -15.53 -3.34 -4.60
CA GLU A 53 -14.64 -2.18 -4.56
C GLU A 53 -13.49 -2.30 -5.57
N LEU A 54 -12.90 -3.49 -5.70
CA LEU A 54 -11.88 -3.75 -6.72
C LEU A 54 -12.44 -3.58 -8.14
N LYS A 55 -13.66 -4.06 -8.41
CA LYS A 55 -14.32 -3.86 -9.72
C LYS A 55 -14.53 -2.37 -10.01
N LYS A 56 -14.98 -1.59 -9.02
CA LYS A 56 -15.18 -0.13 -9.15
C LYS A 56 -13.87 0.61 -9.43
N SER A 57 -12.76 0.13 -8.89
CA SER A 57 -11.43 0.70 -9.14
C SER A 57 -10.94 0.55 -10.59
N ALA A 58 -11.61 -0.27 -11.41
CA ALA A 58 -11.22 -0.59 -12.79
C ALA A 58 -9.78 -1.14 -12.92
N LEU A 59 -9.26 -1.77 -11.86
CA LEU A 59 -7.95 -2.41 -11.87
C LEU A 59 -7.92 -3.54 -12.92
N ARG A 60 -6.88 -3.54 -13.75
CA ARG A 60 -6.63 -4.54 -14.79
C ARG A 60 -5.29 -5.23 -14.54
N GLY A 61 -5.07 -6.38 -15.19
CA GLY A 61 -3.78 -7.07 -15.18
C GLY A 61 -2.62 -6.12 -15.45
N ARG A 62 -1.53 -6.31 -14.71
CA ARG A 62 -0.29 -5.55 -14.81
C ARG A 62 0.77 -6.42 -15.43
#